data_AF-A0A9D4MB04-F1
#
_entry.id   AF-A0A9D4MB04-F1
#
_cell.length_a   1.000
_cell.length_b   1.000
_cell.length_c   1.000
_cell.angle_alpha   90.00
_cell.angle_beta   90.00
_cell.angle_gamma   90.00
#
_symmetry.space_group_name_H-M   'P 1'
#
loop_
_entity.id
_entity.type
_entity.pdbx_description
1 polymer ?
#
loop_
_entity_poly.entity_id
_entity_poly.type
_entity_poly.pdbx_seq_one_letter_code
_entity_poly.pdbx_strand_id
1 'polypeptide(L)'
;MLYTGKDSTYCSYELNFKGHKPTLQDEVYYSQGGDATDLEYFYVNPTNGVIRLRKSLTGSVRNTFTFTVRAIDNRPQGVQKSTQATVQINVLRDGGPPQFVNTPYRITVPINQAVNSSFFSVRAVDNDLKVILISTAWCH
;
A
#
# COMPACT_ATOMS: atom_id res chain seq x y z
N MET A 1 -3.20 -1.44 13.21
CA MET A 1 -2.54 -0.47 12.31
C MET A 1 -1.09 -0.90 12.17
N LEU A 2 -0.69 -1.40 11.01
CA LEU A 2 0.72 -1.71 10.70
C LEU A 2 1.06 -1.01 9.39
N TYR A 3 2.10 -0.18 9.46
CA TYR A 3 2.74 0.46 8.31
C TYR A 3 3.49 -0.61 7.49
N THR A 4 3.44 -0.49 6.17
CA THR A 4 4.48 -1.07 5.31
C THR A 4 5.10 0.06 4.50
N GLY A 5 6.34 0.38 4.85
CA GLY A 5 7.19 1.28 4.08
C GLY A 5 7.62 0.66 2.75
N LYS A 6 8.01 1.57 1.85
CA LYS A 6 8.74 1.44 0.58
C LYS A 6 9.19 0.04 0.16
N ASP A 7 8.87 -0.26 -1.09
CA ASP A 7 9.35 -1.39 -1.90
C ASP A 7 8.90 -2.79 -1.46
N SER A 8 7.63 -3.12 -1.72
CA SER A 8 7.15 -4.50 -1.56
C SER A 8 6.57 -5.02 -2.87
N THR A 9 7.45 -5.60 -3.70
CA THR A 9 7.11 -6.43 -4.87
C THR A 9 6.24 -7.65 -4.50
N TYR A 10 6.02 -7.95 -3.21
CA TYR A 10 5.17 -9.04 -2.76
C TYR A 10 4.48 -8.69 -1.44
N CYS A 11 3.29 -8.09 -1.49
CA CYS A 11 2.40 -8.10 -0.33
C CYS A 11 1.58 -9.40 -0.36
N SER A 12 2.06 -10.43 0.34
CA SER A 12 1.23 -11.59 0.67
C SER A 12 0.51 -11.33 1.98
N TYR A 13 -0.81 -11.44 1.97
CA TYR A 13 -1.62 -11.46 3.18
C TYR A 13 -2.14 -12.88 3.41
N GLU A 14 -1.88 -13.40 4.60
CA GLU A 14 -2.36 -14.70 5.05
C GLU A 14 -3.53 -14.50 6.00
N LEU A 15 -4.72 -14.95 5.62
CA LEU A 15 -5.85 -15.10 6.53
C LEU A 15 -5.81 -16.53 7.07
N ASN A 16 -5.45 -16.67 8.35
CA ASN A 16 -5.31 -17.96 9.01
C ASN A 16 -6.63 -18.34 9.71
N PHE A 17 -7.43 -19.22 9.10
CA PHE A 17 -8.58 -19.83 9.75
C PHE A 17 -8.11 -21.07 10.54
N LYS A 18 -7.89 -20.95 11.86
CA LYS A 18 -7.58 -22.12 12.71
C LYS A 18 -8.86 -22.88 13.09
N GLY A 19 -8.85 -24.20 12.88
CA GLY A 19 -10.06 -25.01 12.69
C GLY A 19 -10.35 -26.16 13.67
N HIS A 20 -11.44 -26.86 13.34
CA HIS A 20 -11.79 -28.24 13.70
C HIS A 20 -11.00 -29.21 12.78
N LYS A 21 -10.73 -30.46 13.19
CA LYS A 21 -10.01 -31.45 12.36
C LYS A 21 -10.77 -31.67 11.03
N PRO A 22 -10.17 -31.41 9.85
CA PRO A 22 -10.91 -31.49 8.61
C PRO A 22 -11.05 -32.95 8.15
N THR A 23 -12.29 -33.39 7.98
CA THR A 23 -12.66 -34.51 7.12
C THR A 23 -12.52 -34.09 5.65
N LEU A 24 -12.53 -35.03 4.69
CA LEU A 24 -12.54 -34.69 3.24
C LEU A 24 -13.68 -33.73 2.82
N GLN A 25 -14.74 -33.63 3.65
CA GLN A 25 -15.88 -32.73 3.45
C GLN A 25 -15.67 -31.33 4.04
N ASP A 26 -14.57 -31.12 4.77
CA ASP A 26 -14.17 -29.83 5.35
C ASP A 26 -13.08 -29.14 4.52
N GLU A 27 -12.70 -29.69 3.38
CA GLU A 27 -11.89 -28.97 2.39
C GLU A 27 -12.68 -27.78 1.84
N VAL A 28 -12.05 -26.61 1.88
CA VAL A 28 -12.64 -25.35 1.44
C VAL A 28 -11.88 -24.83 0.23
N TYR A 29 -12.61 -24.52 -0.84
CA TYR A 29 -12.09 -23.91 -2.05
C TYR A 29 -12.45 -22.43 -2.12
N TYR A 30 -11.53 -21.63 -2.64
CA TYR A 30 -11.68 -20.18 -2.75
C TYR A 30 -11.80 -19.74 -4.20
N SER A 31 -12.64 -18.75 -4.45
CA SER A 31 -12.81 -18.13 -5.76
C SER A 31 -13.03 -16.63 -5.61
N GLN A 32 -12.62 -15.86 -6.63
CA GLN A 32 -12.81 -14.41 -6.66
C GLN A 32 -13.94 -14.02 -7.62
N GLY A 33 -14.70 -12.99 -7.26
CA GLY A 33 -15.75 -12.41 -8.10
C GLY A 33 -15.85 -10.91 -7.90
N GLY A 34 -16.42 -10.17 -8.85
CA GLY A 34 -16.49 -8.72 -8.82
C GLY A 34 -16.17 -8.10 -10.17
N ASP A 35 -15.72 -6.85 -10.15
CA ASP A 35 -15.37 -6.10 -11.37
C ASP A 35 -14.15 -6.72 -12.07
N ALA A 36 -14.27 -6.96 -13.38
CA ALA A 36 -13.22 -7.61 -14.16
C ALA A 36 -11.91 -6.82 -14.19
N THR A 37 -11.96 -5.49 -14.12
CA THR A 37 -10.78 -4.62 -14.09
C THR A 37 -10.00 -4.76 -12.79
N ASP A 38 -10.70 -4.95 -11.66
CA ASP A 38 -10.06 -5.16 -10.36
C ASP A 38 -9.47 -6.57 -10.27
N LEU A 39 -10.20 -7.57 -10.78
CA LEU A 39 -9.76 -8.97 -10.84
C LEU A 39 -8.58 -9.23 -11.78
N GLU A 40 -8.27 -8.29 -12.70
CA GLU A 40 -7.05 -8.36 -13.52
C GLU A 40 -5.78 -8.23 -12.68
N TYR A 41 -5.85 -7.48 -11.57
CA TYR A 41 -4.69 -7.21 -10.71
C TYR A 41 -4.47 -8.25 -9.64
N PHE A 42 -5.50 -8.99 -9.21
CA PHE A 42 -5.41 -9.89 -8.05
C PHE A 42 -5.79 -11.32 -8.40
N TYR A 43 -5.12 -12.27 -7.74
CA TYR A 43 -5.37 -13.70 -7.83
C TYR A 43 -5.57 -14.26 -6.44
N VAL A 44 -6.69 -14.95 -6.21
CA VAL A 44 -6.94 -15.75 -5.02
C VAL A 44 -6.53 -17.19 -5.30
N ASN A 45 -5.63 -17.73 -4.47
CA ASN A 45 -5.28 -19.12 -4.50
C ASN A 45 -6.48 -19.98 -4.06
N PRO A 46 -6.93 -20.95 -4.87
CA PRO A 46 -8.15 -21.68 -4.62
C PRO A 46 -8.07 -22.69 -3.48
N THR A 47 -6.87 -23.07 -3.01
CA THR A 47 -6.72 -24.10 -1.95
C THR A 47 -6.44 -23.50 -0.57
N ASN A 48 -5.86 -22.30 -0.50
CA ASN A 48 -5.51 -21.67 0.79
C ASN A 48 -6.03 -20.24 0.96
N GLY A 49 -6.71 -19.67 -0.04
CA GLY A 49 -7.29 -18.33 0.03
C GLY A 49 -6.27 -17.18 0.05
N VAL A 50 -4.98 -17.47 -0.09
CA VAL A 50 -3.93 -16.44 -0.18
C VAL A 50 -4.14 -15.65 -1.46
N ILE A 51 -4.21 -14.34 -1.32
CA ILE A 51 -4.37 -13.47 -2.48
C ILE A 51 -3.03 -12.84 -2.82
N ARG A 52 -2.74 -12.76 -4.11
CA ARG A 52 -1.49 -12.27 -4.68
C ARG A 52 -1.75 -11.29 -5.80
N LEU A 53 -0.76 -10.46 -6.07
CA LEU A 53 -0.76 -9.59 -7.24
C LEU A 53 -0.47 -10.40 -8.51
N ARG A 54 -1.25 -10.20 -9.56
CA ARG A 54 -1.06 -10.76 -10.91
C ARG A 54 -0.40 -9.79 -11.88
N LYS A 55 -0.66 -8.50 -11.69
CA LYS A 55 -0.24 -7.41 -12.59
C LYS A 55 0.35 -6.29 -11.77
N SER A 56 1.46 -5.71 -12.24
CA SER A 56 2.10 -4.59 -11.54
C SER A 56 1.12 -3.44 -11.35
N LEU A 57 1.15 -2.85 -10.14
CA LEU A 57 0.39 -1.64 -9.83
C LEU A 57 1.11 -0.37 -10.29
N THR A 58 2.39 -0.42 -10.67
CA THR A 58 3.20 0.77 -11.00
C THR A 58 2.62 1.63 -12.12
N GLY A 59 1.99 1.02 -13.12
CA GLY A 59 1.33 1.74 -14.24
C GLY A 59 -0.12 2.15 -13.99
N SER A 60 -0.72 1.76 -12.86
CA SER A 60 -2.10 2.11 -12.54
C SER A 60 -2.17 3.43 -11.76
N VAL A 61 -3.07 4.33 -12.14
CA VAL A 61 -3.41 5.53 -11.37
C VAL A 61 -4.40 5.26 -10.24
N ARG A 62 -4.99 4.05 -10.21
CA ARG A 62 -5.98 3.67 -9.19
C ARG A 62 -5.27 3.29 -7.89
N ASN A 63 -5.82 3.78 -6.78
CA ASN A 63 -5.34 3.50 -5.43
C ASN A 63 -6.29 2.63 -4.61
N THR A 64 -7.45 2.27 -5.16
CA THR A 64 -8.43 1.42 -4.47
C THR A 64 -8.98 0.38 -5.44
N PHE A 65 -9.02 -0.85 -4.96
CA PHE A 65 -9.56 -2.01 -5.67
C PHE A 65 -10.50 -2.77 -4.73
N THR A 66 -11.64 -3.21 -5.25
CA THR A 66 -12.66 -3.90 -4.47
C THR A 66 -13.15 -5.12 -5.24
N PHE A 67 -13.05 -6.28 -4.61
CA PHE A 67 -13.59 -7.52 -5.14
C PHE A 67 -14.09 -8.40 -4.00
N THR A 68 -14.70 -9.52 -4.34
CA THR A 68 -15.24 -10.47 -3.38
C THR A 68 -14.49 -11.79 -3.45
N VAL A 69 -14.36 -12.44 -2.31
CA VAL A 69 -13.83 -13.81 -2.20
C VAL A 69 -14.92 -14.69 -1.66
N ARG A 70 -15.22 -15.77 -2.38
CA ARG A 70 -16.15 -16.82 -1.97
C ARG A 70 -15.36 -18.04 -1.51
N ALA A 71 -15.70 -18.56 -0.34
CA ALA A 71 -15.22 -19.83 0.18
C ALA A 71 -16.37 -20.85 0.11
N ILE A 72 -16.11 -22.05 -0.41
CA ILE A 72 -17.10 -23.12 -0.57
C ILE A 72 -16.52 -24.45 -0.08
N ASP A 73 -17.30 -25.24 0.65
CA ASP A 73 -16.87 -26.58 1.07
C ASP A 73 -16.97 -27.62 -0.07
N ASN A 74 -16.25 -28.73 0.08
CA ASN A 74 -16.17 -29.80 -0.93
C ASN A 74 -17.31 -30.82 -0.85
N ARG A 75 -18.48 -30.42 -0.36
CA ARG A 75 -19.64 -31.33 -0.27
C ARG A 75 -20.27 -31.54 -1.67
N PRO A 76 -21.13 -32.56 -1.87
CA PRO A 76 -21.85 -32.73 -3.12
C PRO A 76 -22.67 -31.50 -3.51
N GLN A 77 -22.80 -31.23 -4.81
CA GLN A 77 -23.63 -30.13 -5.30
C GLN A 77 -25.04 -30.19 -4.71
N GLY A 78 -25.54 -29.03 -4.25
CA GLY A 78 -26.85 -28.90 -3.61
C GLY A 78 -26.81 -28.96 -2.07
N VAL A 79 -25.74 -29.47 -1.45
CA VAL A 79 -25.55 -29.44 0.01
C VAL A 79 -24.31 -28.67 0.46
N GLN A 80 -23.60 -28.07 -0.50
CA GLN A 80 -22.43 -27.24 -0.23
C GLN A 80 -22.79 -25.99 0.56
N LYS A 81 -21.96 -25.65 1.54
CA LYS A 81 -22.03 -24.37 2.22
C LYS A 81 -21.01 -23.43 1.61
N SER A 82 -21.41 -22.17 1.44
CA SER A 82 -20.50 -21.12 1.01
C SER A 82 -20.71 -19.83 1.77
N THR A 83 -19.63 -19.07 1.93
CA THR A 83 -19.64 -17.71 2.46
C THR A 83 -18.87 -16.78 1.52
N GLN A 84 -19.14 -15.49 1.61
CA GLN A 84 -18.50 -14.47 0.79
C GLN A 84 -18.04 -13.30 1.66
N ALA A 85 -16.86 -12.75 1.35
CA ALA A 85 -16.32 -11.57 1.98
C ALA A 85 -15.92 -10.54 0.92
N THR A 86 -16.13 -9.26 1.22
CA THR A 86 -15.64 -8.14 0.41
C THR A 86 -14.21 -7.81 0.82
N VAL A 87 -13.31 -7.78 -0.16
CA VAL A 87 -11.91 -7.39 -0.02
C VAL A 87 -11.75 -6.02 -0.65
N GLN A 88 -11.23 -5.07 0.14
CA GLN A 88 -10.84 -3.74 -0.33
C GLN A 88 -9.33 -3.57 -0.13
N ILE A 89 -8.61 -3.31 -1.21
CA ILE A 89 -7.16 -3.08 -1.21
C ILE A 89 -6.91 -1.60 -1.49
N ASN A 90 -6.20 -0.95 -0.56
CA ASN A 90 -5.76 0.43 -0.70
C ASN A 90 -4.26 0.46 -0.99
N VAL A 91 -3.88 1.05 -2.11
CA VAL A 91 -2.48 1.20 -2.54
C VAL A 91 -1.98 2.54 -2.03
N LEU A 92 -0.98 2.49 -1.15
CA LEU A 92 -0.24 3.66 -0.71
C LEU A 92 0.87 3.92 -1.74
N ARG A 93 0.89 5.11 -2.32
CA ARG A 93 1.90 5.53 -3.29
C ARG A 93 2.87 6.47 -2.61
N ASP A 94 4.15 6.31 -2.93
CA ASP A 94 5.16 7.34 -2.74
C ASP A 94 5.08 8.28 -3.96
N GLY A 95 4.49 9.45 -3.79
CA GLY A 95 4.60 10.66 -4.61
C GLY A 95 6.02 11.24 -4.75
N GLY A 96 7.02 10.62 -4.13
CA GLY A 96 8.44 10.77 -4.46
C GLY A 96 9.25 11.50 -3.39
N PRO A 97 10.57 11.65 -3.60
CA PRO A 97 11.44 12.26 -2.60
C PRO A 97 11.11 13.75 -2.37
N PRO A 98 11.46 14.32 -1.20
CA PRO A 98 11.25 15.73 -0.90
C PRO A 98 11.78 16.64 -2.01
N GLN A 99 10.97 17.60 -2.44
CA GLN A 99 11.34 18.58 -3.46
C GLN A 99 11.60 19.94 -2.82
N PHE A 100 12.75 20.54 -3.12
CA PHE A 100 13.07 21.89 -2.70
C PHE A 100 12.15 22.90 -3.41
N VAL A 101 11.51 23.79 -2.65
CA VAL A 101 10.64 24.83 -3.22
C VAL A 101 11.44 26.09 -3.55
N ASN A 102 11.09 26.80 -4.62
CA ASN A 102 11.70 28.08 -5.03
C ASN A 102 13.20 28.00 -5.40
N THR A 103 13.61 26.89 -6.02
CA THR A 103 14.97 26.75 -6.60
C THR A 103 15.09 27.49 -7.94
N PRO A 104 16.24 28.12 -8.27
CA PRO A 104 17.47 28.19 -7.49
C PRO A 104 17.44 29.27 -6.39
N TYR A 105 18.11 29.02 -5.27
CA TYR A 105 18.23 29.99 -4.18
C TYR A 105 19.34 31.00 -4.44
N ARG A 106 19.01 32.30 -4.34
CA ARG A 106 19.98 33.40 -4.39
C ARG A 106 19.73 34.34 -3.23
N ILE A 107 20.77 34.59 -2.45
CA ILE A 107 20.73 35.46 -1.27
C ILE A 107 22.02 36.28 -1.21
N THR A 108 21.86 37.56 -0.88
CA THR A 108 22.96 38.46 -0.54
C THR A 108 23.02 38.59 0.98
N VAL A 109 24.18 38.29 1.58
CA VAL A 109 24.40 38.41 3.03
C VAL A 109 25.19 39.69 3.29
N PRO A 110 24.70 40.60 4.17
CA PRO A 110 25.45 41.78 4.57
C PRO A 110 26.75 41.42 5.30
N ILE A 111 27.81 42.19 5.10
CA ILE A 111 29.12 41.94 5.73
C ILE A 111 29.10 42.09 7.26
N ASN A 112 28.10 42.79 7.81
CA ASN A 112 27.90 43.00 9.24
C ASN A 112 26.89 42.00 9.85
N GLN A 113 26.61 40.89 9.19
CA GLN A 113 25.76 39.83 9.74
C GLN A 113 26.34 39.33 11.07
N ALA A 114 25.50 39.23 12.10
CA ALA A 114 25.94 38.80 13.42
C ALA A 114 26.43 37.34 13.38
N VAL A 115 27.56 37.07 14.04
CA VAL A 115 28.10 35.71 14.20
C VAL A 115 27.08 34.84 14.92
N ASN A 116 26.94 33.59 14.50
CA ASN A 116 25.95 32.63 15.02
C ASN A 116 24.48 33.04 14.83
N SER A 117 24.18 33.92 13.87
CA SER A 117 22.80 34.20 13.48
C SER A 117 22.40 33.41 12.23
N SER A 118 21.15 32.96 12.19
CA SER A 118 20.57 32.33 11.00
C SER A 118 20.20 33.40 9.97
N PHE A 119 20.67 33.25 8.74
CA PHE A 119 20.43 34.24 7.68
C PHE A 119 19.63 33.68 6.49
N PHE A 120 19.43 32.36 6.44
CA PHE A 120 18.67 31.71 5.38
C PHE A 120 18.02 30.42 5.84
N SER A 121 16.86 30.12 5.27
CA SER A 121 16.13 28.88 5.48
C SER A 121 15.64 28.35 4.16
N VAL A 122 15.83 27.05 3.93
CA VAL A 122 15.27 26.32 2.79
C VAL A 122 14.10 25.47 3.24
N ARG A 123 13.15 25.30 2.32
CA ARG A 123 11.99 24.45 2.52
C ARG A 123 11.97 23.37 1.45
N ALA A 124 11.78 22.13 1.88
CA ALA A 124 11.42 21.02 1.01
C ALA A 124 10.00 20.55 1.34
N VAL A 125 9.30 20.05 0.33
CA VAL A 125 7.96 19.46 0.46
C VAL A 125 8.03 18.01 -0.01
N ASP A 126 7.63 17.11 0.88
CA ASP A 126 7.41 15.69 0.61
C ASP A 126 5.89 15.46 0.61
N ASN A 127 5.37 14.82 -0.42
CA ASN A 127 3.92 14.64 -0.59
C ASN A 127 3.40 13.37 0.13
N ASP A 128 4.29 12.53 0.65
CA ASP A 128 3.99 11.19 1.19
C ASP A 128 4.16 11.15 2.70
N LEU A 129 5.13 11.90 3.19
CA LEU A 129 5.38 12.13 4.60
C LEU A 129 4.97 13.56 4.93
N LYS A 130 4.04 13.74 5.88
CA LYS A 130 3.78 15.05 6.49
C LYS A 130 4.95 15.47 7.39
N VAL A 131 6.16 15.54 6.85
CA VAL A 131 7.36 16.00 7.54
C VAL A 131 7.90 17.20 6.79
N ILE A 132 7.90 18.36 7.45
CA ILE A 132 8.52 19.57 6.94
C ILE A 132 10.00 19.51 7.33
N LEU A 133 10.89 19.36 6.35
CA LEU A 133 12.32 19.47 6.57
C LEU A 133 12.73 20.95 6.48
N ILE A 134 13.17 21.52 7.61
CA ILE A 134 13.72 22.88 7.71
C ILE A 134 15.24 22.75 7.91
N SER A 135 16.03 23.39 7.06
CA SER A 135 17.48 23.51 7.23
C SER A 135 17.88 24.98 7.33
N THR A 136 18.71 25.32 8.32
CA THR A 136 19.17 26.68 8.64
C THR A 136 20.68 26.81 8.43
N ALA A 137 21.11 27.91 7.80
CA ALA A 137 22.52 28.22 7.60
C ALA A 137 23.02 29.26 8.63
N TRP A 138 24.27 29.11 9.08
CA TRP A 138 24.90 29.92 10.12
C TRP A 138 26.14 30.66 9.61
N CYS A 139 26.37 31.87 10.12
CA CYS A 139 27.58 32.65 9.85
C CYS A 139 28.63 32.37 10.93
N HIS A 140 29.84 31.95 10.51
CA HIS A 140 31.02 31.73 11.34
C HIS A 140 31.97 32.93 11.30
#